data_AF-A0A2U3Q274-F1
#
_entry.id   AF-A0A2U3Q274-F1
#
_cell.length_a   1.000
_cell.length_b   1.000
_cell.length_c   1.000
_cell.angle_alpha   90.00
_cell.angle_beta   90.00
_cell.angle_gamma   90.00
#
_symmetry.space_group_name_H-M   'P 1'
#
loop_
_entity.id
_entity.type
_entity.pdbx_description
1 polymer ?
#
loop_
_entity_poly.entity_id
_entity_poly.type
_entity_poly.pdbx_seq_one_letter_code
_entity_poly.pdbx_strand_id
1 'polypeptide(L)' 'MKRELREFRRLERVCLEQAALSTLDRVRSGLPKVADDCRAAAEAIEAQSPRGAFAEAVQALKVA' A
#
# COMPACT_ATOMS: atom_id res chain seq x y z
N MET A 1 -12.37 3.43 0.01
CA MET A 1 -11.30 2.73 0.75
C MET A 1 -10.74 1.46 0.10
N LYS A 2 -11.47 0.34 -0.11
CA LYS A 2 -10.84 -0.87 -0.70
C LYS A 2 -10.37 -0.71 -2.17
N ARG A 3 -11.00 0.17 -2.96
CA ARG A 3 -10.60 0.42 -4.36
C ARG A 3 -9.31 1.24 -4.44
N GLU A 4 -9.20 2.32 -3.67
CA GLU A 4 -7.99 3.16 -3.63
C GLU A 4 -6.78 2.37 -3.15
N LEU A 5 -6.94 1.57 -2.09
CA LEU A 5 -5.89 0.67 -1.60
C LEU A 5 -5.41 -0.29 -2.69
N ARG A 6 -6.32 -0.92 -3.43
CA ARG A 6 -5.96 -1.79 -4.56
C ARG A 6 -5.23 -1.03 -5.65
N GLU A 7 -5.61 0.22 -5.91
CA GLU A 7 -4.95 1.05 -6.91
C GLU A 7 -3.53 1.43 -6.48
N PHE A 8 -3.32 1.85 -5.23
CA PHE A 8 -1.96 2.12 -4.72
C PHE A 8 -1.06 0.88 -4.81
N ARG A 9 -1.56 -0.31 -4.42
CA ARG A 9 -0.82 -1.57 -4.55
C ARG A 9 -0.59 -1.98 -6.01
N ARG A 10 -1.47 -1.57 -6.94
CA ARG A 10 -1.29 -1.78 -8.38
C ARG A 10 -0.19 -0.85 -8.91
N LEU A 11 -0.25 0.44 -8.56
CA LEU A 11 0.73 1.44 -8.96
C LEU A 11 2.12 1.14 -8.42
N GLU A 12 2.24 0.71 -7.16
CA GLU A 12 3.50 0.25 -6.55
C GLU A 12 4.21 -0.79 -7.44
N ARG A 13 3.49 -1.85 -7.85
CA ARG A 13 4.02 -2.88 -8.75
C ARG A 13 4.43 -2.33 -10.11
N VAL A 14 3.55 -1.57 -10.75
CA VAL A 14 3.83 -1.01 -12.09
C VAL A 14 5.06 -0.11 -12.05
N CYS A 15 5.22 0.72 -11.02
CA CYS A 15 6.41 1.56 -10.87
C CYS A 15 7.70 0.73 -10.77
N LEU A 16 7.70 -0.34 -9.98
CA LEU A 16 8.87 -1.23 -9.85
C LEU A 16 9.18 -1.97 -11.16
N GLU A 17 8.17 -2.51 -11.83
CA GLU A 17 8.32 -3.22 -13.11
C GLU A 17 8.86 -2.27 -14.19
N GLN A 18 8.30 -1.07 -14.29
CA GLN A 18 8.76 -0.06 -15.26
C GLN A 18 10.16 0.46 -14.93
N ALA A 19 10.53 0.58 -13.65
CA ALA A 19 11.89 0.92 -13.24
C ALA A 19 12.90 -0.13 -13.74
N ALA A 20 12.59 -1.42 -13.57
CA ALA A 20 13.45 -2.53 -13.97
C ALA A 20 13.63 -2.63 -15.50
N LEU A 21 12.61 -2.27 -16.27
CA LEU A 21 12.62 -2.36 -17.73
C LEU A 21 13.17 -1.09 -18.42
N SER A 22 13.27 0.04 -17.72
CA SER A 22 13.60 1.32 -18.36
C SER A 22 15.09 1.50 -18.64
N THR A 23 15.39 1.91 -19.87
CA THR A 23 16.73 2.36 -20.29
C THR A 23 17.01 3.81 -19.88
N LEU A 24 15.99 4.58 -19.51
CA LEU A 24 16.11 5.96 -19.07
C LEU A 24 16.49 6.03 -17.59
N ASP A 25 17.69 6.54 -17.29
CA ASP A 25 18.21 6.61 -15.92
C ASP A 25 17.32 7.41 -14.95
N ARG A 26 16.68 8.49 -15.42
CA ARG A 26 15.71 9.26 -14.61
C ARG A 26 14.51 8.42 -14.21
N VAL A 27 14.05 7.53 -15.09
CA VAL A 27 12.91 6.65 -14.84
C VAL A 27 13.33 5.51 -13.91
N ARG A 28 14.48 4.87 -14.19
CA ARG A 28 15.05 3.79 -13.35
C ARG A 28 15.29 4.26 -11.91
N SER A 29 15.77 5.48 -11.73
CA SER A 29 16.05 6.05 -10.40
C SER A 29 14.85 6.73 -9.75
N GLY A 30 13.88 7.19 -10.53
CA GLY A 30 12.72 7.94 -10.04
C GLY A 30 11.52 7.07 -9.64
N LEU A 31 11.19 6.06 -10.45
CA LEU A 31 10.02 5.21 -10.20
C LEU A 31 10.05 4.41 -8.89
N PRO A 32 11.20 3.94 -8.37
CA PRO A 32 11.24 3.31 -7.05
C PRO A 32 10.74 4.22 -5.94
N LYS A 33 11.03 5.53 -6.00
CA LYS A 33 10.55 6.51 -5.02
C LYS A 33 9.04 6.66 -5.07
N VAL A 34 8.47 6.70 -6.27
CA VAL A 34 7.01 6.72 -6.48
C VAL A 34 6.35 5.45 -5.96
N ALA A 35 7.01 4.29 -6.11
CA ALA A 35 6.52 3.03 -5.53
C ALA A 35 6.50 3.08 -4.00
N ASP A 36 7.53 3.66 -3.37
CA ASP A 36 7.57 3.86 -1.92
C ASP A 36 6.47 4.83 -1.45
N ASP A 37 6.20 5.92 -2.19
CA ASP A 37 5.09 6.83 -1.89
C ASP A 37 3.73 6.11 -1.99
N CYS A 38 3.54 5.25 -2.99
CA CYS A 38 2.33 4.44 -3.13
C CYS A 38 2.16 3.44 -1.97
N ARG A 39 3.27 2.82 -1.53
CA ARG A 39 3.28 1.92 -0.36
C ARG A 39 2.86 2.66 0.90
N ALA A 40 3.46 3.82 1.17
CA ALA A 40 3.15 4.65 2.33
C ALA A 40 1.67 5.08 2.34
N ALA A 41 1.12 5.47 1.19
CA ALA A 41 -0.30 5.80 1.06
C ALA A 41 -1.22 4.60 1.32
N ALA A 42 -0.87 3.42 0.79
CA ALA A 42 -1.61 2.18 1.05
C ALA A 42 -1.62 1.81 2.53
N GLU A 43 -0.47 1.88 3.19
CA GLU A 43 -0.31 1.59 4.62
C GLU A 43 -1.11 2.57 5.49
N ALA A 44 -1.09 3.87 5.15
CA ALA A 44 -1.90 4.86 5.86
C ALA A 44 -3.41 4.59 5.75
N ILE A 45 -3.89 4.13 4.57
CA ILE A 45 -5.29 3.75 4.37
C ILE A 45 -5.64 2.47 5.14
N GLU A 46 -4.74 1.49 5.17
CA GLU A 46 -4.92 0.25 5.93
C GLU A 46 -4.96 0.52 7.44
N ALA A 47 -4.09 1.39 7.95
CA ALA A 47 -4.05 1.81 9.35
C ALA A 47 -5.31 2.57 9.79
N GLN A 48 -5.95 3.32 8.89
CA GLN A 48 -7.23 3.98 9.14
C GLN A 48 -8.41 3.00 9.14
N SER A 49 -8.24 1.77 8.64
CA SER A 49 -9.33 0.79 8.61
C SER A 49 -9.55 0.21 10.01
N PRO A 50 -10.77 0.29 10.58
CA PRO A 50 -11.05 -0.07 11.98
C PRO A 50 -11.07 -1.59 12.24
N ARG A 51 -10.41 -2.38 11.39
CA ARG A 51 -10.29 -3.84 11.58
C ARG A 51 -9.66 -4.19 12.93
N GLY A 52 -8.84 -3.30 13.50
CA GLY A 52 -8.34 -3.41 14.88
C GLY A 52 -9.47 -3.40 15.91
N ALA A 53 -10.38 -2.42 15.85
CA ALA A 53 -11.48 -2.30 16.80
C ALA A 53 -12.48 -3.47 16.74
N PHE A 54 -12.73 -4.01 15.54
CA PHE A 54 -13.62 -5.17 15.39
C PHE A 54 -12.94 -6.46 15.88
N ALA A 55 -11.63 -6.62 15.64
CA ALA A 55 -10.86 -7.74 16.17
C ALA A 55 -10.72 -7.67 17.70
N GLU A 56 -10.49 -6.48 18.26
CA GLU A 56 -10.48 -6.23 19.71
C GLU A 56 -11.85 -6.48 20.35
N ALA A 57 -12.94 -6.05 19.71
CA ALA A 57 -14.31 -6.32 20.19
C ALA A 57 -14.64 -7.82 20.18
N VAL A 58 -14.23 -8.55 19.13
CA VAL A 58 -14.38 -10.01 19.06
C VAL A 58 -13.51 -10.72 20.11
N GLN A 59 -12.31 -10.21 20.37
CA GLN A 59 -11.43 -10.74 21.41
C GLN A 59 -12.01 -10.50 22.81
N ALA A 60 -12.54 -9.30 23.09
CA ALA A 60 -13.19 -8.97 24.35
C ALA A 60 -14.44 -9.84 24.61
N LEU A 61 -15.21 -10.13 23.56
CA LEU A 61 -16.40 -10.99 23.66
C LEU A 61 -16.07 -12.47 23.94
N LYS A 62 -14.87 -12.95 23.55
CA LYS A 62 -14.42 -14.34 23.83
C LYS A 62 -13.91 -14.55 25.25
N VAL A 63 -13.58 -13.47 25.96
CA VAL A 63 -13.00 -13.51 27.32
C VAL A 63 -14.06 -13.30 28.40
N ALA A 64 -15.28 -12.88 28.01
CA ALA A 64 -16.47 -12.83 28.86
C ALA A 64 -17.25 -14.15 28.81
#